data_AF-F9X5I7-F1
#
_entry.id   AF-F9X5I7-F1
#
_cell.length_a   1.000
_cell.length_b   1.000
_cell.length_c   1.000
_cell.angle_alpha   90.00
_cell.angle_beta   90.00
_cell.angle_gamma   90.00
#
_symmetry.space_group_name_H-M   'P 1'
#
loop_
_entity.id
_entity.type
_entity.pdbx_description
1 polymer ?
#
loop_
_entity_poly.entity_id
_entity_poly.type
_entity_poly.pdbx_seq_one_letter_code
_entity_poly.pdbx_strand_id
1 'polypeptide(L)'
;EEVDASIFDYDSFHDAKQSVTEAKQEAARQEAIERKPKYINNLLDAAARRKQDQQVAREKFLQKEREAEGDEFADKEKFVTSAYKEQQEETRRLEEEEKRKAEEDEKRKRHTGGGMQGFYRTMMDQSERQHQEAVEAAERAEKDGTAKNRVEEKKKSDAELAADLKAKGVNIHVNEEGQITDKRELLTAGLNVAPAGKSSGSKGSDHLKTSARANQSAFPSRNAGSQQAQRERQTRMMEEQLEAQNKRAREEEEEEKARLERAAKTTKTDKDVSDAKARYLARK
;
A
#
# COMPACT_ATOMS: atom_id res chain seq x y z
N GLU A 1 21.88 25.20 53.61
CA GLU A 1 21.50 24.30 52.51
C GLU A 1 22.43 24.59 51.34
N GLU A 2 23.20 23.61 50.91
CA GLU A 2 23.92 23.68 49.64
C GLU A 2 22.98 23.15 48.57
N VAL A 3 22.50 24.03 47.68
CA VAL A 3 21.62 23.66 46.58
C VAL A 3 22.51 23.20 45.42
N ASP A 4 22.27 21.99 44.92
CA ASP A 4 23.01 21.43 43.79
C ASP A 4 22.85 22.33 42.55
N ALA A 5 23.98 22.78 42.01
CA ALA A 5 24.04 23.68 40.86
C ALA A 5 23.46 23.06 39.58
N SER A 6 23.32 21.72 39.53
CA SER A 6 22.72 20.99 38.41
C SER A 6 21.21 21.23 38.26
N ILE A 7 20.53 21.70 39.30
CA ILE A 7 19.07 21.89 39.31
C ILE A 7 18.62 23.00 38.35
N PHE A 8 19.49 23.96 38.03
CA PHE A 8 19.18 25.09 37.16
C PHE A 8 19.82 24.99 35.77
N ASP A 9 20.48 23.87 35.45
CA ASP A 9 21.14 23.65 34.16
C ASP A 9 20.13 23.16 33.10
N TYR A 10 19.22 24.06 32.73
CA TYR A 10 18.19 23.78 31.72
C TYR A 10 18.76 23.68 30.31
N ASP A 11 19.89 24.33 30.05
CA ASP A 11 20.51 24.39 28.73
C ASP A 11 21.13 23.05 28.35
N SER A 12 21.84 22.39 29.28
CA SER A 12 22.43 21.07 29.02
C SER A 12 21.39 19.97 28.74
N PHE A 13 20.24 20.00 29.44
CA PHE A 13 19.13 19.10 29.16
C PHE A 13 18.49 19.39 27.79
N HIS A 14 18.37 20.67 27.43
CA HIS A 14 17.82 21.07 26.15
C HIS A 14 18.74 20.67 24.99
N ASP A 15 20.06 20.87 25.12
CA ASP A 15 21.07 20.44 24.16
C ASP A 15 21.13 18.91 24.03
N ALA A 16 21.05 18.18 25.15
CA ALA A 16 20.95 16.72 25.14
C ALA A 16 19.67 16.23 24.44
N LYS A 17 18.55 16.93 24.64
CA LYS A 17 17.29 16.60 23.97
C LYS A 17 17.36 16.93 22.47
N GLN A 18 17.92 18.07 22.10
CA GLN A 18 18.08 18.50 20.71
C GLN A 18 18.97 17.54 19.95
N SER A 19 20.16 17.22 20.46
CA SER A 19 21.08 16.25 19.83
C SER A 19 20.44 14.87 19.63
N VAL A 20 19.68 14.35 20.59
CA VAL A 20 18.93 13.10 20.43
C VAL A 20 17.84 13.20 19.37
N THR A 21 17.14 14.34 19.28
CA THR A 21 16.13 14.54 18.25
C THR A 21 16.73 14.70 16.86
N GLU A 22 17.86 15.39 16.74
CA GLU A 22 18.59 15.58 15.49
C GLU A 22 19.14 14.26 14.97
N ALA A 23 19.80 13.47 15.83
CA ALA A 23 20.26 12.13 15.48
C ALA A 23 19.12 11.21 14.99
N LYS A 24 17.93 11.28 15.62
CA LYS A 24 16.75 10.54 15.16
C LYS A 24 16.22 11.05 13.82
N GLN A 25 16.24 12.37 13.58
CA GLN A 25 15.82 12.95 12.31
C GLN A 25 16.80 12.60 11.19
N GLU A 26 18.10 12.61 11.46
CA GLU A 26 19.14 12.20 10.51
C GLU A 26 19.01 10.72 10.16
N ALA A 27 18.81 9.85 11.15
CA ALA A 27 18.55 8.43 10.91
C ALA A 27 17.28 8.23 10.05
N ALA A 28 16.18 8.95 10.34
CA ALA A 28 14.96 8.87 9.55
C ALA A 28 15.14 9.42 8.12
N ARG A 29 15.97 10.45 7.92
CA ARG A 29 16.31 10.97 6.59
C ARG A 29 17.14 9.99 5.79
N GLN A 30 18.14 9.36 6.42
CA GLN A 30 18.94 8.30 5.79
C GLN A 30 18.05 7.11 5.41
N GLU A 31 17.17 6.66 6.30
CA GLU A 31 16.18 5.62 6.01
C GLU A 31 15.26 6.02 4.85
N ALA A 32 14.81 7.28 4.80
CA ALA A 32 13.95 7.77 3.72
C ALA A 32 14.67 7.82 2.36
N ILE A 33 15.97 8.13 2.33
CA ILE A 33 16.79 8.14 1.11
C ILE A 33 17.02 6.70 0.61
N GLU A 34 17.27 5.77 1.52
CA GLU A 34 17.46 4.34 1.18
C GLU A 34 16.15 3.65 0.81
N ARG A 35 15.02 4.18 1.26
CA ARG A 35 13.69 3.61 1.01
C ARG A 35 13.30 3.74 -0.46
N LYS A 36 13.65 2.71 -1.22
CA LYS A 36 13.15 2.52 -2.59
C LYS A 36 11.61 2.62 -2.63
N PRO A 37 11.04 3.16 -3.72
CA PRO A 37 9.61 3.29 -3.89
C PRO A 37 8.93 1.91 -3.78
N LYS A 38 7.94 1.80 -2.89
CA LYS A 38 7.26 0.53 -2.55
C LYS A 38 6.65 -0.20 -3.75
N TYR A 39 6.33 0.49 -4.84
CA TYR A 39 5.52 -0.06 -5.95
C TYR A 39 6.17 0.02 -7.33
N ILE A 40 7.25 0.78 -7.52
CA ILE A 40 7.83 0.97 -8.86
C ILE A 40 8.37 -0.35 -9.42
N ASN A 41 9.05 -1.15 -8.60
CA ASN A 41 9.56 -2.45 -9.04
C ASN A 41 8.40 -3.37 -9.48
N ASN A 42 7.34 -3.46 -8.67
CA ASN A 42 6.17 -4.27 -9.02
C ASN A 42 5.51 -3.79 -10.32
N LEU A 43 5.49 -2.48 -10.58
CA LEU A 43 4.96 -1.93 -11.84
C LEU A 43 5.83 -2.32 -13.03
N LEU A 44 7.16 -2.23 -12.89
CA LEU A 44 8.13 -2.62 -13.91
C LEU A 44 8.06 -4.12 -14.19
N ASP A 45 7.99 -4.95 -13.14
CA ASP A 45 7.85 -6.40 -13.25
C ASP A 45 6.53 -6.77 -13.92
N ALA A 46 5.43 -6.11 -13.58
CA ALA A 46 4.13 -6.32 -14.23
C ALA A 46 4.16 -5.90 -15.71
N ALA A 47 4.86 -4.80 -16.05
CA ALA A 47 5.04 -4.40 -17.43
C ALA A 47 5.90 -5.40 -18.22
N ALA A 48 6.96 -5.95 -17.60
CA ALA A 48 7.79 -6.99 -18.19
C ALA A 48 7.01 -8.28 -18.46
N ARG A 49 6.23 -8.75 -17.47
CA ARG A 49 5.35 -9.93 -17.62
C ARG A 49 4.36 -9.75 -18.75
N ARG A 50 3.68 -8.59 -18.84
CA ARG A 50 2.76 -8.32 -19.95
C ARG A 50 3.43 -8.35 -21.31
N LYS A 51 4.67 -7.87 -21.43
CA LYS A 51 5.43 -7.94 -22.69
C LYS A 51 5.72 -9.39 -23.08
N GLN A 52 6.12 -10.21 -22.11
CA GLN A 52 6.33 -11.65 -22.32
C GLN A 52 5.03 -12.34 -22.72
N ASP A 53 3.93 -12.08 -22.01
CA ASP A 53 2.61 -12.63 -22.33
C ASP A 53 2.15 -12.24 -23.75
N GLN A 54 2.39 -10.99 -24.17
CA GLN A 54 2.09 -10.53 -25.52
C GLN A 54 2.93 -11.25 -26.58
N GLN A 55 4.21 -11.52 -26.31
CA GLN A 55 5.08 -12.28 -27.22
C GLN A 55 4.57 -13.72 -27.36
N VAL A 56 4.30 -14.40 -26.24
CA VAL A 56 3.74 -15.75 -26.21
C VAL A 56 2.40 -15.82 -26.96
N ALA A 57 1.52 -14.83 -26.75
CA ALA A 57 0.24 -14.76 -27.43
C ALA A 57 0.39 -14.60 -28.95
N ARG A 58 1.33 -13.75 -29.40
CA ARG A 58 1.64 -13.59 -30.83
C ARG A 58 2.22 -14.86 -31.44
N GLU A 59 3.09 -15.57 -30.73
CA GLU A 59 3.67 -16.84 -31.20
C GLU A 59 2.59 -17.92 -31.34
N LYS A 60 1.71 -18.06 -30.34
CA LYS A 60 0.56 -18.97 -30.40
C LYS A 60 -0.42 -18.59 -31.52
N PHE A 61 -0.62 -17.30 -31.74
CA PHE A 61 -1.44 -16.80 -32.84
C PHE A 61 -0.84 -17.17 -34.19
N LEU A 62 0.45 -16.91 -34.41
CA LEU A 62 1.15 -17.26 -35.65
C LEU A 62 1.17 -18.77 -35.88
N GLN A 63 1.31 -19.57 -34.82
CA GLN A 63 1.19 -21.02 -34.93
C GLN A 63 -0.21 -21.45 -35.37
N LYS A 64 -1.25 -20.84 -34.80
CA LYS A 64 -2.64 -21.12 -35.18
C LYS A 64 -2.94 -20.69 -36.63
N GLU A 65 -2.38 -19.58 -37.09
CA GLU A 65 -2.48 -19.17 -38.50
C GLU A 65 -1.83 -20.20 -39.43
N ARG A 66 -0.63 -20.70 -39.10
CA ARG A 66 0.02 -21.77 -39.88
C ARG A 66 -0.77 -23.09 -39.88
N GLU A 67 -1.38 -23.44 -38.75
CA GLU A 67 -2.25 -24.62 -38.66
C GLU A 67 -3.53 -24.44 -39.50
N ALA A 68 -4.05 -23.21 -39.59
CA ALA A 68 -5.21 -22.89 -40.43
C ALA A 68 -4.88 -22.85 -41.93
N GLU A 69 -3.68 -22.37 -42.30
CA GLU A 69 -3.13 -22.47 -43.67
C GLU A 69 -2.86 -23.92 -44.08
N GLY A 70 -2.67 -24.82 -43.10
CA GLY A 70 -2.72 -26.27 -43.28
C GLY A 70 -1.83 -26.78 -44.41
N ASP A 71 -2.45 -27.43 -45.39
CA ASP A 71 -1.77 -28.07 -46.52
C ASP A 71 -1.48 -27.13 -47.70
N GLU A 72 -1.97 -25.88 -47.69
CA GLU A 72 -1.77 -24.93 -48.81
C GLU A 72 -0.28 -24.60 -49.07
N PHE A 73 0.55 -24.83 -48.05
CA PHE A 73 1.99 -24.58 -48.09
C PHE A 73 2.80 -25.84 -47.70
N ALA A 74 2.19 -27.03 -47.72
CA ALA A 74 2.88 -28.29 -47.42
C ALA A 74 4.03 -28.59 -48.40
N ASP A 75 3.85 -28.22 -49.67
CA ASP A 75 4.85 -28.39 -50.74
C ASP A 75 5.98 -27.36 -50.70
N LYS A 76 5.89 -26.34 -49.82
CA LYS A 76 6.90 -25.26 -49.73
C LYS A 76 7.82 -25.48 -48.55
N GLU A 77 9.10 -25.17 -48.75
CA GLU A 77 10.12 -25.33 -47.71
C GLU A 77 9.90 -24.35 -46.54
N LYS A 78 10.01 -24.86 -45.30
CA LYS A 78 9.86 -24.08 -44.07
C LYS A 78 11.22 -23.54 -43.62
N PHE A 79 11.44 -22.24 -43.77
CA PHE A 79 12.66 -21.59 -43.31
C PHE A 79 12.45 -20.94 -41.95
N VAL A 80 13.27 -21.33 -40.98
CA VAL A 80 13.30 -20.71 -39.64
C VAL A 80 14.65 -20.07 -39.43
N THR A 81 14.67 -18.77 -39.16
CA THR A 81 15.90 -18.02 -38.87
C THR A 81 16.48 -18.43 -37.52
N SER A 82 17.80 -18.32 -37.33
CA SER A 82 18.45 -18.64 -36.04
C SER A 82 17.85 -17.83 -34.89
N ALA A 83 17.61 -16.54 -35.11
CA ALA A 83 17.00 -15.64 -34.13
C ALA A 83 15.60 -16.10 -33.69
N TYR A 84 14.78 -16.66 -34.60
CA TYR A 84 13.47 -17.17 -34.23
C TYR A 84 13.56 -18.46 -33.40
N LYS A 85 14.55 -19.32 -33.68
CA LYS A 85 14.81 -20.52 -32.86
C LYS A 85 15.23 -20.13 -31.44
N GLU A 86 16.15 -19.17 -31.33
CA GLU A 86 16.59 -18.62 -30.04
C GLU A 86 15.41 -18.00 -29.28
N GLN A 87 14.58 -17.18 -29.94
CA GLN A 87 13.40 -16.59 -29.34
C GLN A 87 12.41 -17.66 -28.83
N GLN A 88 12.15 -18.71 -29.62
CA GLN A 88 11.27 -19.81 -29.22
C GLN A 88 11.82 -20.61 -28.03
N GLU A 89 13.15 -20.80 -27.96
CA GLU A 89 13.78 -21.43 -26.80
C GLU A 89 13.69 -20.54 -25.55
N GLU A 90 13.92 -19.24 -25.68
CA GLU A 90 13.79 -18.30 -24.57
C GLU A 90 12.36 -18.26 -24.03
N THR A 91 11.35 -18.16 -24.91
CA THR A 91 9.94 -18.18 -24.47
C THR A 91 9.58 -19.50 -23.80
N ARG A 92 10.04 -20.64 -24.33
CA ARG A 92 9.82 -21.94 -23.71
C ARG A 92 10.49 -22.08 -22.34
N ARG A 93 11.74 -21.61 -22.19
CA ARG A 93 12.44 -21.62 -20.89
C ARG A 93 11.73 -20.76 -19.86
N LEU A 94 11.26 -19.57 -20.26
CA LEU A 94 10.50 -18.67 -19.39
C LEU A 94 9.14 -19.29 -18.98
N GLU A 95 8.43 -19.94 -19.90
CA GLU A 95 7.18 -20.65 -19.60
C GLU A 95 7.41 -21.80 -18.61
N GLU A 96 8.48 -22.59 -18.77
CA GLU A 96 8.83 -23.68 -17.86
C GLU A 96 9.19 -23.17 -16.45
N GLU A 97 9.93 -22.07 -16.35
CA GLU A 97 10.25 -21.43 -15.07
C GLU A 97 9.02 -20.85 -14.37
N GLU A 98 8.16 -20.14 -15.09
CA GLU A 98 6.90 -19.62 -14.53
C GLU A 98 5.97 -20.75 -14.10
N LYS A 99 5.91 -21.85 -14.87
CA LYS A 99 5.14 -23.04 -14.49
C LYS A 99 5.70 -23.68 -13.22
N ARG A 100 7.03 -23.81 -13.09
CA ARG A 100 7.66 -24.33 -11.88
C ARG A 100 7.34 -23.46 -10.66
N LYS A 101 7.46 -22.13 -10.79
CA LYS A 101 7.08 -21.19 -9.73
C LYS A 101 5.60 -21.29 -9.37
N ALA A 102 4.71 -21.40 -10.37
CA ALA A 102 3.29 -21.54 -10.14
C ALA A 102 2.96 -22.83 -9.37
N GLU A 103 3.61 -23.95 -9.70
CA GLU A 103 3.47 -25.22 -8.97
C GLU A 103 3.99 -25.13 -7.53
N GLU A 104 5.12 -24.48 -7.30
CA GLU A 104 5.66 -24.21 -5.96
C GLU A 104 4.71 -23.33 -5.13
N ASP A 105 4.19 -22.25 -5.72
CA ASP A 105 3.20 -21.38 -5.09
C ASP A 105 1.90 -22.12 -4.81
N GLU A 106 1.46 -23.01 -5.69
CA GLU A 106 0.28 -23.83 -5.47
C GLU A 106 0.51 -24.82 -4.32
N LYS A 107 1.67 -25.50 -4.27
CA LYS A 107 2.05 -26.36 -3.14
C LYS A 107 2.08 -25.57 -1.83
N ARG A 108 2.64 -24.35 -1.85
CA ARG A 108 2.66 -23.47 -0.69
C ARG A 108 1.25 -23.05 -0.27
N LYS A 109 0.36 -22.71 -1.21
CA LYS A 109 -1.05 -22.39 -0.94
C LYS A 109 -1.79 -23.58 -0.34
N ARG A 110 -1.55 -24.80 -0.85
CA ARG A 110 -2.11 -26.04 -0.30
C ARG A 110 -1.64 -26.27 1.14
N HIS A 111 -0.36 -26.04 1.43
CA HIS A 111 0.20 -26.19 2.78
C HIS A 111 -0.28 -25.10 3.75
N THR A 112 -0.29 -23.84 3.32
CA THR A 112 -0.56 -22.66 4.16
C THR A 112 -2.06 -22.40 4.36
N GLY A 113 -2.91 -23.00 3.52
CA GLY A 113 -4.34 -22.71 3.46
C GLY A 113 -4.60 -21.44 2.63
N GLY A 114 -5.50 -21.53 1.66
CA GLY A 114 -5.85 -20.40 0.80
C GLY A 114 -6.67 -19.32 1.52
N GLY A 115 -6.57 -18.07 1.06
CA GLY A 115 -7.41 -16.97 1.50
C GLY A 115 -7.08 -16.44 2.91
N MET A 116 -8.12 -16.08 3.66
CA MET A 116 -7.97 -15.44 4.98
C MET A 116 -7.28 -16.33 6.01
N GLN A 117 -7.50 -17.65 5.97
CA GLN A 117 -6.86 -18.59 6.91
C GLN A 117 -5.33 -18.59 6.77
N GLY A 118 -4.81 -18.52 5.54
CA GLY A 118 -3.37 -18.40 5.28
C GLY A 118 -2.81 -17.06 5.73
N PHE A 119 -3.59 -15.98 5.60
CA PHE A 119 -3.23 -14.67 6.14
C PHE A 119 -3.10 -14.69 7.67
N TYR A 120 -4.10 -15.24 8.38
CA TYR A 120 -4.05 -15.34 9.84
C TYR A 120 -2.91 -16.24 10.31
N ARG A 121 -2.63 -17.35 9.62
CA ARG A 121 -1.47 -18.21 9.92
C ARG A 121 -0.15 -17.46 9.76
N THR A 122 0.01 -16.75 8.64
CA THR A 122 1.23 -15.97 8.39
C THR A 122 1.42 -14.88 9.44
N MET A 123 0.34 -14.24 9.88
CA MET A 123 0.38 -13.24 10.96
C MET A 123 0.79 -13.88 12.30
N MET A 124 0.27 -15.05 12.61
CA MET A 124 0.65 -15.82 13.81
C MET A 124 2.13 -16.22 13.74
N ASP A 125 2.58 -16.81 12.63
CA ASP A 125 3.99 -17.19 12.40
C ASP A 125 4.93 -15.98 12.54
N GLN A 126 4.51 -14.81 12.04
CA GLN A 126 5.27 -13.56 12.22
C GLN A 126 5.35 -13.13 13.68
N SER A 127 4.24 -13.20 14.41
CA SER A 127 4.22 -12.86 15.85
C SER A 127 5.07 -13.82 16.68
N GLU A 128 5.06 -15.11 16.34
CA GLU A 128 5.91 -16.12 16.99
C GLU A 128 7.39 -15.87 16.72
N ARG A 129 7.77 -15.53 15.48
CA ARG A 129 9.16 -15.16 15.14
C ARG A 129 9.63 -13.93 15.91
N GLN A 130 8.81 -12.88 15.97
CA GLN A 130 9.14 -11.68 16.76
C GLN A 130 9.31 -12.01 18.25
N HIS A 131 8.48 -12.91 18.78
CA HIS A 131 8.61 -13.36 20.16
C HIS A 131 9.91 -14.16 20.37
N GLN A 132 10.23 -15.09 19.47
CA GLN A 132 11.49 -15.85 19.51
C GLN A 132 12.71 -14.93 19.45
N GLU A 133 12.72 -13.96 18.54
CA GLU A 133 13.79 -12.97 18.43
C GLU A 133 13.94 -12.13 19.71
N ALA A 134 12.82 -11.74 20.34
CA ALA A 134 12.83 -11.01 21.59
C ALA A 134 13.39 -11.85 22.76
N VAL A 135 13.05 -13.15 22.81
CA VAL A 135 13.59 -14.08 23.81
C VAL A 135 15.08 -14.32 23.57
N GLU A 136 15.51 -14.56 22.34
CA GLU A 136 16.94 -14.71 22.00
C GLU A 136 17.74 -13.44 22.31
N ALA A 137 17.17 -12.26 22.04
CA ALA A 137 17.80 -10.98 22.37
C ALA A 137 17.90 -10.78 23.89
N ALA A 138 16.88 -11.17 24.65
CA ALA A 138 16.91 -11.13 26.11
C ALA A 138 17.96 -12.10 26.68
N GLU A 139 18.04 -13.32 26.16
CA GLU A 139 19.07 -14.30 26.55
C GLU A 139 20.49 -13.83 26.19
N ARG A 140 20.68 -13.18 25.03
CA ARG A 140 21.97 -12.57 24.65
C ARG A 140 22.32 -11.41 25.57
N ALA A 141 21.37 -10.53 25.90
CA ALA A 141 21.59 -9.43 26.84
C ALA A 141 21.90 -9.90 28.27
N GLU A 142 21.31 -11.03 28.70
CA GLU A 142 21.63 -11.68 29.97
C GLU A 142 23.06 -12.26 29.97
N LYS A 143 23.46 -12.93 28.87
CA LYS A 143 24.82 -13.48 28.68
C LYS A 143 25.89 -12.40 28.58
N ASP A 144 25.60 -11.29 27.92
CA ASP A 144 26.52 -10.16 27.74
C ASP A 144 26.55 -9.20 28.95
N GLY A 145 25.84 -9.52 30.03
CA GLY A 145 25.92 -8.79 31.31
C GLY A 145 25.45 -7.32 31.26
N THR A 146 24.74 -6.92 30.20
CA THR A 146 24.18 -5.57 30.03
C THR A 146 22.81 -5.39 30.68
N ALA A 147 22.30 -6.39 31.39
CA ALA A 147 21.14 -6.28 32.25
C ALA A 147 21.52 -5.74 33.65
N LYS A 148 22.03 -4.50 33.73
CA LYS A 148 22.04 -3.75 34.99
C LYS A 148 21.28 -2.44 34.80
N ASN A 149 20.28 -2.27 35.66
CA ASN A 149 19.38 -1.11 35.82
C ASN A 149 18.05 -1.18 35.05
N ARG A 150 17.32 -2.28 35.19
CA ARG A 150 15.87 -2.15 35.38
C ARG A 150 15.63 -2.19 36.88
N VAL A 151 15.52 -1.00 37.50
CA VAL A 151 14.99 -0.88 38.86
C VAL A 151 13.60 -1.49 38.78
N GLU A 152 13.44 -2.69 39.32
CA GLU A 152 12.12 -3.19 39.68
C GLU A 152 11.58 -2.23 40.73
N GLU A 153 10.81 -1.23 40.29
CA GLU A 153 9.92 -0.51 41.17
C GLU A 153 9.01 -1.57 41.78
N LYS A 154 9.32 -1.96 43.02
CA LYS A 154 8.45 -2.80 43.85
C LYS A 154 7.09 -2.12 43.83
N LYS A 155 6.14 -2.72 43.11
CA LYS A 155 4.76 -2.24 43.07
C LYS A 155 4.28 -2.27 44.53
N LYS A 156 4.06 -1.08 45.11
CA LYS A 156 3.48 -0.95 46.45
C LYS A 156 2.22 -1.78 46.50
N SER A 157 2.01 -2.50 47.61
CA SER A 157 0.81 -3.31 47.78
C SER A 157 -0.44 -2.41 47.73
N ASP A 158 -1.57 -2.95 47.27
CA ASP A 158 -2.83 -2.19 47.17
C ASP A 158 -3.24 -1.57 48.51
N ALA A 159 -2.87 -2.21 49.63
CA ALA A 159 -3.07 -1.71 50.98
C ALA A 159 -2.21 -0.47 51.30
N GLU A 160 -0.94 -0.47 50.90
CA GLU A 160 -0.05 0.71 51.04
C GLU A 160 -0.53 1.87 50.18
N LEU A 161 -0.99 1.57 48.96
CA LEU A 161 -1.49 2.58 48.04
C LEU A 161 -2.81 3.21 48.54
N ALA A 162 -3.70 2.42 49.14
CA ALA A 162 -4.91 2.91 49.77
C ALA A 162 -4.62 3.76 51.03
N ALA A 163 -3.60 3.41 51.82
CA ALA A 163 -3.18 4.19 52.98
C ALA A 163 -2.59 5.56 52.57
N ASP A 164 -1.72 5.58 51.55
CA ASP A 164 -1.13 6.80 50.99
C ASP A 164 -2.21 7.76 50.46
N LEU A 165 -3.27 7.23 49.82
CA LEU A 165 -4.36 8.04 49.26
C LEU A 165 -5.37 8.51 50.31
N LYS A 166 -5.64 7.72 51.36
CA LYS A 166 -6.39 8.18 52.53
C LYS A 166 -5.67 9.31 53.26
N ALA A 167 -4.33 9.22 53.38
CA ALA A 167 -3.51 10.30 53.92
C ALA A 167 -3.57 11.59 53.05
N LYS A 168 -3.77 11.43 51.74
CA LYS A 168 -4.00 12.53 50.79
C LYS A 168 -5.47 13.02 50.75
N GLY A 169 -6.34 12.50 51.60
CA GLY A 169 -7.74 12.92 51.72
C GLY A 169 -8.72 12.29 50.73
N VAL A 170 -8.32 11.22 50.01
CA VAL A 170 -9.21 10.45 49.13
C VAL A 170 -9.77 9.26 49.91
N ASN A 171 -11.09 9.21 50.06
CA ASN A 171 -11.76 8.09 50.73
C ASN A 171 -11.81 6.89 49.78
N ILE A 172 -11.06 5.84 50.10
CA ILE A 172 -11.04 4.56 49.36
C ILE A 172 -11.54 3.44 50.25
N HIS A 173 -12.47 2.65 49.74
CA HIS A 173 -13.00 1.47 50.39
C HIS A 173 -12.07 0.26 50.14
N VAL A 174 -11.72 -0.42 51.24
CA VAL A 174 -10.83 -1.58 51.25
C VAL A 174 -11.53 -2.70 52.03
N ASN A 175 -11.52 -3.91 51.47
CA ASN A 175 -12.08 -5.12 52.11
C ASN A 175 -11.20 -5.61 53.27
N GLU A 176 -11.73 -6.53 54.07
CA GLU A 176 -11.00 -7.17 55.19
C GLU A 176 -9.71 -7.88 54.75
N GLU A 177 -9.61 -8.26 53.47
CA GLU A 177 -8.41 -8.84 52.84
C GLU A 177 -7.40 -7.80 52.33
N GLY A 178 -7.61 -6.51 52.58
CA GLY A 178 -6.70 -5.43 52.15
C GLY A 178 -6.80 -5.08 50.65
N GLN A 179 -7.80 -5.60 49.94
CA GLN A 179 -8.04 -5.30 48.52
C GLN A 179 -9.00 -4.13 48.35
N ILE A 180 -8.71 -3.25 47.38
CA ILE A 180 -9.55 -2.09 47.06
C ILE A 180 -10.82 -2.55 46.33
N THR A 181 -11.99 -2.23 46.88
CA THR A 181 -13.27 -2.70 46.36
C THR A 181 -13.64 -2.07 45.04
N ASP A 182 -13.37 -0.78 44.87
CA ASP A 182 -13.60 -0.06 43.61
C ASP A 182 -12.33 0.66 43.16
N LYS A 183 -11.74 0.16 42.07
CA LYS A 183 -10.52 0.74 41.47
C LYS A 183 -10.75 2.13 40.90
N ARG A 184 -12.00 2.59 40.77
CA ARG A 184 -12.31 3.96 40.33
C ARG A 184 -12.03 5.00 41.40
N GLU A 185 -12.06 4.61 42.67
CA GLU A 185 -11.75 5.50 43.80
C GLU A 185 -10.27 5.87 43.86
N LEU A 186 -9.42 5.11 43.15
CA LEU A 186 -8.00 5.45 42.92
C LEU A 186 -7.82 6.61 41.95
N LEU A 187 -8.86 6.96 41.18
CA LEU A 187 -8.80 8.05 40.22
C LEU A 187 -9.11 9.36 40.94
N THR A 188 -8.18 10.30 40.84
CA THR A 188 -8.37 11.66 41.37
C THR A 188 -9.63 12.29 40.78
N ALA A 189 -10.44 12.92 41.63
CA ALA A 189 -11.79 13.44 41.35
C ALA A 189 -11.93 14.40 40.14
N GLY A 190 -10.82 14.82 39.52
CA GLY A 190 -10.81 15.66 38.32
C GLY A 190 -10.89 14.92 36.97
N LEU A 191 -10.80 13.58 36.94
CA LEU A 191 -10.66 12.88 35.65
C LEU A 191 -11.96 12.30 35.08
N ASN A 192 -13.08 12.17 35.82
CA ASN A 192 -14.28 11.47 35.32
C ASN A 192 -15.65 11.88 35.92
N VAL A 193 -15.91 13.16 36.19
CA VAL A 193 -17.27 13.60 36.55
C VAL A 193 -17.64 14.95 35.92
N ALA A 194 -17.97 14.96 34.63
CA ALA A 194 -18.80 16.03 34.07
C ALA A 194 -20.27 15.65 34.30
N PRO A 195 -21.09 16.45 35.02
CA PRO A 195 -22.52 16.21 35.10
C PRO A 195 -23.12 16.39 33.71
N ALA A 196 -23.95 15.44 33.28
CA ALA A 196 -24.62 15.44 31.98
C ALA A 196 -25.54 16.68 31.82
N GLY A 197 -24.97 17.78 31.35
CA GLY A 197 -25.68 18.96 30.87
C GLY A 197 -25.94 18.84 29.37
N LYS A 198 -27.18 19.11 28.96
CA LYS A 198 -27.63 19.25 27.57
C LYS A 198 -26.62 20.08 26.75
N SER A 199 -25.89 19.42 25.86
CA SER A 199 -25.27 20.05 24.70
C SER A 199 -25.88 19.45 23.43
N SER A 200 -26.66 20.28 22.74
CA SER A 200 -27.08 20.09 21.37
C SER A 200 -25.85 19.90 20.47
N GLY A 201 -25.78 18.77 19.76
CA GLY A 201 -24.81 18.54 18.70
C GLY A 201 -23.86 17.37 18.97
N SER A 202 -24.36 16.13 18.87
CA SER A 202 -23.51 14.95 18.69
C SER A 202 -23.93 14.22 17.41
N LYS A 203 -23.20 14.48 16.33
CA LYS A 203 -23.10 13.60 15.15
C LYS A 203 -21.86 12.70 15.28
N GLY A 204 -21.56 12.21 16.48
CA GLY A 204 -20.31 11.50 16.77
C GLY A 204 -20.45 10.04 17.21
N SER A 205 -21.63 9.55 17.57
CA SER A 205 -21.76 8.25 18.24
C SER A 205 -22.93 7.37 17.79
N ASP A 206 -23.41 7.55 16.56
CA ASP A 206 -24.44 6.67 15.97
C ASP A 206 -23.94 5.26 15.63
N HIS A 207 -22.61 5.05 15.55
CA HIS A 207 -22.04 3.73 15.25
C HIS A 207 -21.96 2.78 16.46
N LEU A 208 -22.26 3.26 17.67
CA LEU A 208 -22.20 2.47 18.92
C LEU A 208 -23.56 1.99 19.42
N LYS A 209 -24.65 2.36 18.74
CA LYS A 209 -26.00 1.87 19.07
C LYS A 209 -26.29 0.62 18.26
N THR A 210 -25.88 -0.53 18.77
CA THR A 210 -26.33 -1.82 18.27
C THR A 210 -27.84 -1.93 18.49
N SER A 211 -28.63 -1.76 17.43
CA SER A 211 -30.06 -2.01 17.50
C SER A 211 -30.28 -3.50 17.67
N ALA A 212 -30.89 -3.91 18.79
CA ALA A 212 -31.52 -5.22 18.95
C ALA A 212 -32.74 -5.32 18.03
N ARG A 213 -32.52 -5.36 16.71
CA ARG A 213 -33.53 -5.73 15.71
C ARG A 213 -33.33 -7.20 15.39
N ALA A 214 -34.40 -7.96 15.58
CA ALA A 214 -34.48 -9.36 15.23
C ALA A 214 -33.99 -9.60 13.80
N ASN A 215 -33.20 -10.67 13.63
CA ASN A 215 -32.71 -11.20 12.36
C ASN A 215 -33.79 -11.18 11.27
N GLN A 216 -33.74 -10.17 10.40
CA GLN A 216 -34.27 -10.30 9.05
C GLN A 216 -33.09 -10.70 8.16
N SER A 217 -33.25 -11.86 7.53
CA SER A 217 -32.30 -12.51 6.64
C SER A 217 -31.59 -11.52 5.70
N ALA A 218 -30.26 -11.52 5.74
CA ALA A 218 -29.37 -10.71 4.90
C ALA A 218 -29.30 -11.19 3.43
N PHE A 219 -30.34 -11.86 2.94
CA PHE A 219 -30.49 -12.22 1.54
C PHE A 219 -31.73 -11.52 1.01
N PRO A 220 -31.61 -10.33 0.37
CA PRO A 220 -32.65 -9.95 -0.57
C PRO A 220 -32.60 -11.01 -1.66
N SER A 221 -33.67 -11.81 -1.78
CA SER A 221 -33.91 -12.64 -2.96
C SER A 221 -33.87 -11.71 -4.17
N ARG A 222 -32.70 -11.66 -4.80
CA ARG A 222 -32.37 -10.74 -5.88
C ARG A 222 -32.69 -11.47 -7.17
N ASN A 223 -33.80 -11.06 -7.77
CA ASN A 223 -34.20 -11.51 -9.09
C ASN A 223 -33.05 -11.20 -10.08
N ALA A 224 -32.31 -12.21 -10.52
CA ALA A 224 -31.05 -12.07 -11.26
C ALA A 224 -31.17 -11.18 -12.52
N GLY A 225 -32.33 -11.22 -13.18
CA GLY A 225 -32.62 -10.38 -14.35
C GLY A 225 -32.67 -8.88 -14.04
N SER A 226 -33.08 -8.48 -12.82
CA SER A 226 -33.13 -7.05 -12.45
C SER A 226 -31.74 -6.44 -12.24
N GLN A 227 -30.78 -7.24 -11.76
CA GLN A 227 -29.40 -6.80 -11.57
C GLN A 227 -28.63 -6.74 -12.89
N GLN A 228 -28.87 -7.71 -13.79
CA GLN A 228 -28.30 -7.67 -15.14
C GLN A 228 -28.78 -6.44 -15.92
N ALA A 229 -30.08 -6.15 -15.88
CA ALA A 229 -30.64 -4.96 -16.53
C ALA A 229 -30.11 -3.63 -15.95
N GLN A 230 -29.79 -3.58 -14.65
CA GLN A 230 -29.14 -2.40 -14.05
C GLN A 230 -27.69 -2.26 -14.49
N ARG A 231 -26.94 -3.37 -14.55
CA ARG A 231 -25.55 -3.38 -15.03
C ARG A 231 -25.46 -3.00 -16.49
N GLU A 232 -26.31 -3.56 -17.35
CA GLU A 232 -26.35 -3.23 -18.78
C GLU A 232 -26.63 -1.75 -19.04
N ARG A 233 -27.52 -1.13 -18.25
CA ARG A 233 -27.77 0.32 -18.34
C ARG A 233 -26.56 1.14 -17.90
N GLN A 234 -25.87 0.72 -16.85
CA GLN A 234 -24.65 1.39 -16.38
C GLN A 234 -23.49 1.22 -17.36
N THR A 235 -23.32 0.04 -17.96
CA THR A 235 -22.27 -0.21 -18.95
C THR A 235 -22.52 0.59 -20.22
N ARG A 236 -23.77 0.65 -20.72
CA ARG A 236 -24.11 1.48 -21.89
C ARG A 236 -23.87 2.97 -21.65
N MET A 237 -24.20 3.49 -20.46
CA MET A 237 -23.91 4.89 -20.12
C MET A 237 -22.40 5.17 -20.11
N MET A 238 -21.61 4.24 -19.56
CA MET A 238 -20.15 4.38 -19.50
C MET A 238 -19.51 4.27 -20.89
N GLU A 239 -20.01 3.35 -21.71
CA GLU A 239 -19.61 3.17 -23.11
C GLU A 239 -19.91 4.43 -23.92
N GLU A 240 -21.11 5.00 -23.80
CA GLU A 240 -21.48 6.25 -24.47
C GLU A 240 -20.60 7.43 -24.02
N GLN A 241 -20.25 7.52 -22.73
CA GLN A 241 -19.31 8.53 -22.23
C GLN A 241 -17.91 8.37 -22.82
N LEU A 242 -17.42 7.13 -22.92
CA LEU A 242 -16.11 6.84 -23.52
C LEU A 242 -16.11 7.11 -25.04
N GLU A 243 -17.17 6.74 -25.75
CA GLU A 243 -17.33 7.04 -27.17
C GLU A 243 -17.40 8.54 -27.42
N ALA A 244 -18.12 9.29 -26.59
CA ALA A 244 -18.18 10.75 -26.67
C ALA A 244 -16.81 11.40 -26.42
N GLN A 245 -16.05 10.91 -25.44
CA GLN A 245 -14.68 11.37 -25.20
C GLN A 245 -13.74 11.04 -26.36
N ASN A 246 -13.81 9.81 -26.89
CA ASN A 246 -13.01 9.39 -28.03
C ASN A 246 -13.34 10.19 -29.29
N LYS A 247 -14.62 10.51 -29.51
CA LYS A 247 -15.06 11.35 -30.63
C LYS A 247 -14.52 12.78 -30.51
N ARG A 248 -14.63 13.39 -29.33
CA ARG A 248 -14.05 14.72 -29.06
C ARG A 248 -12.54 14.73 -29.26
N ALA A 249 -11.83 13.72 -28.75
CA ALA A 249 -10.39 13.60 -28.94
C ALA A 249 -10.00 13.48 -30.43
N ARG A 250 -10.77 12.73 -31.24
CA ARG A 250 -10.55 12.66 -32.69
C ARG A 250 -10.80 13.99 -33.39
N GLU A 251 -11.88 14.69 -33.03
CA GLU A 251 -12.19 16.01 -33.58
C GLU A 251 -11.10 17.03 -33.21
N GLU A 252 -10.60 17.02 -31.96
CA GLU A 252 -9.48 17.85 -31.52
C GLU A 252 -8.18 17.52 -32.27
N GLU A 253 -7.86 16.25 -32.49
CA GLU A 253 -6.70 15.85 -33.29
C GLU A 253 -6.82 16.29 -34.75
N GLU A 254 -8.01 16.20 -35.34
CA GLU A 254 -8.26 16.67 -36.71
C GLU A 254 -8.16 18.19 -36.82
N GLU A 255 -8.68 18.93 -35.83
CA GLU A 255 -8.54 20.39 -35.75
C GLU A 255 -7.09 20.82 -35.59
N GLU A 256 -6.32 20.15 -34.72
CA GLU A 256 -4.88 20.42 -34.55
C GLU A 256 -4.09 20.08 -35.82
N LYS A 257 -4.42 18.98 -36.51
CA LYS A 257 -3.84 18.67 -37.83
C LYS A 257 -4.17 19.74 -38.87
N ALA A 258 -5.42 20.17 -38.94
CA ALA A 258 -5.84 21.23 -39.86
C ALA A 258 -5.17 22.58 -39.51
N ARG A 259 -4.96 22.86 -38.23
CA ARG A 259 -4.23 24.04 -37.76
C ARG A 259 -2.75 23.98 -38.16
N LEU A 260 -2.10 22.84 -37.96
CA LEU A 260 -0.72 22.60 -38.40
C LEU A 260 -0.59 22.71 -39.92
N GLU A 261 -1.54 22.17 -40.68
CA GLU A 261 -1.55 22.28 -42.14
C GLU A 261 -1.70 23.73 -42.60
N ARG A 262 -2.61 24.50 -41.98
CA ARG A 262 -2.75 25.95 -42.25
C ARG A 262 -1.50 26.73 -41.85
N ALA A 263 -0.86 26.39 -40.74
CA ALA A 263 0.40 26.99 -40.34
C ALA A 263 1.52 26.67 -41.34
N ALA A 264 1.61 25.42 -41.80
CA ALA A 264 2.57 24.99 -42.82
C ALA A 264 2.33 25.66 -44.19
N LYS A 265 1.07 25.99 -44.53
CA LYS A 265 0.72 26.73 -45.75
C LYS A 265 1.05 28.23 -45.67
N THR A 266 1.11 28.82 -44.47
CA THR A 266 1.38 30.25 -44.28
C THR A 266 2.86 30.56 -44.07
N THR A 267 3.67 29.57 -43.67
CA THR A 267 5.12 29.73 -43.59
C THR A 267 5.74 29.68 -44.99
N LYS A 268 6.60 30.65 -45.30
CA LYS A 268 7.36 30.66 -46.55
C LYS A 268 8.31 29.47 -46.55
N THR A 269 8.32 28.72 -47.65
CA THR A 269 9.23 27.57 -47.78
C THR A 269 10.65 28.05 -48.06
N ASP A 270 11.66 27.23 -47.76
CA ASP A 270 13.07 27.55 -48.07
C ASP A 270 13.30 27.78 -49.57
N LYS A 271 12.47 27.16 -50.42
CA LYS A 271 12.44 27.41 -51.87
C LYS A 271 11.99 28.83 -52.20
N ASP A 272 10.95 29.34 -51.54
CA ASP A 272 10.49 30.72 -51.73
C ASP A 272 11.53 31.74 -51.26
N VAL A 273 12.24 31.43 -50.16
CA VAL A 273 13.31 32.28 -49.62
C VAL A 273 14.54 32.28 -50.55
N SER A 274 14.94 31.12 -51.07
CA SER A 274 16.07 31.01 -52.00
C SER A 274 15.79 31.65 -53.36
N ASP A 275 14.58 31.50 -53.90
CA ASP A 275 14.17 32.17 -55.15
C ASP A 275 14.11 33.70 -54.96
N ALA A 276 13.58 34.20 -53.84
CA ALA A 276 13.61 35.63 -53.52
C ALA A 276 15.05 36.16 -53.41
N LYS A 277 15.96 35.40 -52.80
CA LYS A 277 17.39 35.75 -52.70
C LYS A 277 18.08 35.75 -54.07
N ALA A 278 17.78 34.79 -54.94
CA ALA A 278 18.31 34.74 -56.30
C ALA A 278 17.82 35.92 -57.15
N ARG A 279 16.53 36.28 -57.06
CA ARG A 279 15.97 37.46 -57.73
C ARG A 279 16.58 38.76 -57.22
N TYR A 280 16.83 38.87 -55.92
CA TYR A 280 17.50 40.05 -55.34
C TYR A 280 18.94 40.20 -55.84
N LEU A 281 19.69 39.09 -55.92
CA LEU A 281 21.06 39.09 -56.45
C LEU A 281 21.11 39.40 -57.95
N ALA A 282 20.14 38.93 -58.74
CA ALA A 282 20.06 39.22 -60.17
C ALA A 282 19.70 40.69 -60.48
N ARG A 283 19.14 41.42 -59.50
CA ARG A 283 18.72 42.82 -59.65
C ARG A 283 19.78 43.82 -59.20
N LYS A 284 20.87 43.35 -58.58
CA LYS A 284 21.97 44.16 -58.06
C LYS A 284 23.19 43.98 -58.95
#